data_AF-A0A958QWL0-F1
#
_entry.id   AF-A0A958QWL0-F1
#
_cell.length_a   1.000
_cell.length_b   1.000
_cell.length_c   1.000
_cell.angle_alpha   90.00
_cell.angle_beta   90.00
_cell.angle_gamma   90.00
#
_symmetry.space_group_name_H-M   'P 1'
#
loop_
_entity.id
_entity.type
_entity.pdbx_description
1 polymer ?
#
loop_
_entity_poly.entity_id
_entity_poly.type
_entity_poly.pdbx_seq_one_letter_code
_entity_poly.pdbx_strand_id
1 'polypeptide(L)'
;MRNSSKPTDIEEIADRAERGEDVSAHFTGDHTAKQRVNVDLPLALLRQIDAECRRVGVTRQAWIKLALDERLRQILATQPAHSTVAS
;
A
#
# COMPACT_ATOMS: atom_id res chain seq x y z
N MET A 1 17.88 31.82 15.34
CA MET A 1 18.76 30.68 15.71
C MET A 1 18.20 29.46 15.01
N ARG A 2 19.00 28.77 14.17
CA ARG A 2 18.58 27.54 13.48
C ARG A 2 18.91 26.35 14.39
N ASN A 3 17.90 25.72 14.97
CA ASN A 3 18.09 24.47 15.72
C ASN A 3 18.39 23.35 14.72
N SER A 4 19.65 22.95 14.63
CA SER A 4 20.02 21.69 13.97
C SER A 4 19.64 20.55 14.92
N SER A 5 18.55 19.84 14.62
CA SER A 5 18.27 18.55 15.22
C SER A 5 19.45 17.63 14.89
N LYS A 6 20.12 17.09 15.92
CA LYS A 6 21.15 16.07 15.72
C LYS A 6 20.50 14.86 15.03
N PRO A 7 21.17 14.17 14.10
CA PRO A 7 20.70 12.87 13.64
C PRO A 7 20.61 11.97 14.88
N THR A 8 19.39 11.59 15.26
CA THR A 8 19.15 10.61 16.32
C THR A 8 19.61 9.25 15.80
N ASP A 9 20.35 8.52 16.60
CA ASP A 9 20.91 7.23 16.22
C ASP A 9 19.77 6.21 15.97
N ILE A 10 19.91 5.35 14.97
CA ILE A 10 18.83 4.42 14.58
C ILE A 10 18.57 3.43 15.73
N GLU A 11 19.64 3.02 16.40
CA GLU A 11 19.66 2.16 17.58
C GLU A 11 18.85 2.77 18.73
N GLU A 12 18.98 4.08 18.97
CA GLU A 12 18.23 4.77 20.02
C GLU A 12 16.71 4.79 19.73
N ILE A 13 16.34 4.94 18.45
CA ILE A 13 14.93 4.88 18.03
C ILE A 13 14.38 3.46 18.20
N ALA A 14 15.18 2.43 17.91
CA ALA A 14 14.80 1.03 18.10
C ALA A 14 14.58 0.70 19.59
N ASP A 15 15.49 1.12 20.48
CA ASP A 15 15.39 0.90 21.94
C ASP A 15 14.15 1.59 22.54
N ARG A 16 13.79 2.76 22.03
CA ARG A 16 12.56 3.47 22.42
C ARG A 16 11.30 2.72 21.98
N ALA A 17 11.31 2.19 20.75
CA ALA A 17 10.22 1.37 20.23
C ALA A 17 10.02 0.08 21.03
N GLU A 18 11.11 -0.60 21.42
CA GLU A 18 11.06 -1.84 22.20
C GLU A 18 10.51 -1.62 23.62
N ARG A 19 10.71 -0.42 24.18
CA ARG A 19 10.10 0.01 25.45
C ARG A 19 8.65 0.46 25.31
N GLY A 20 8.07 0.40 24.11
CA GLY A 20 6.69 0.80 23.84
C GLY A 20 6.46 2.32 23.76
N GLU A 21 7.54 3.11 23.61
CA GLU A 21 7.41 4.55 23.39
C GLU A 21 6.96 4.85 21.95
N ASP A 22 6.22 5.94 21.77
CA ASP A 22 5.84 6.40 20.44
C ASP A 22 7.06 6.99 19.71
N VAL A 23 7.45 6.34 18.61
CA VAL A 23 8.52 6.77 17.72
C VAL A 23 8.02 7.10 16.30
N SER A 24 6.70 7.28 16.15
CA SER A 24 6.04 7.61 14.86
C SER A 24 6.65 8.81 14.15
N ALA A 25 7.12 9.82 14.89
CA ALA A 25 7.78 11.02 14.36
C ALA A 25 9.09 10.73 13.59
N HIS A 26 9.68 9.55 13.77
CA HIS A 26 10.91 9.13 13.08
C HIS A 26 10.64 8.22 11.87
N PHE A 27 9.39 7.78 11.67
CA PHE A 27 9.00 7.09 10.45
C PHE A 27 8.79 8.11 9.33
N THR A 28 9.72 8.15 8.39
CA THR A 28 9.59 8.92 7.12
C THR A 28 8.84 8.15 6.03
N GLY A 29 8.41 6.91 6.31
CA GLY A 29 7.65 6.10 5.38
C GLY A 29 6.14 6.26 5.58
N ASP A 30 5.41 6.39 4.47
CA ASP A 30 3.96 6.19 4.43
C ASP A 30 3.64 4.77 4.90
N HIS A 31 3.49 4.58 6.21
CA HIS A 31 3.08 3.31 6.77
C HIS A 31 1.59 3.12 6.49
N THR A 32 1.25 2.70 5.26
CA THR A 32 -0.12 2.35 4.91
C THR A 32 -0.47 1.05 5.64
N ALA A 33 -1.41 1.11 6.57
CA ALA A 33 -1.95 -0.07 7.22
C ALA A 33 -2.42 -1.09 6.17
N LYS A 34 -1.98 -2.35 6.28
CA LYS A 34 -2.33 -3.43 5.35
C LYS A 34 -3.24 -4.42 6.04
N GLN A 35 -4.43 -4.65 5.49
CA GLN A 35 -5.31 -5.73 5.92
C GLN A 35 -5.12 -6.96 5.03
N ARG A 36 -4.91 -8.14 5.64
CA ARG A 36 -4.92 -9.41 4.90
C ARG A 36 -6.36 -9.83 4.62
N VAL A 37 -6.64 -10.17 3.37
CA VAL A 37 -7.94 -10.69 2.93
C VAL A 37 -7.70 -12.03 2.25
N ASN A 38 -8.55 -13.02 2.56
CA ASN A 38 -8.55 -14.32 1.90
C ASN A 38 -9.60 -14.30 0.79
N VAL A 39 -9.25 -14.84 -0.39
CA VAL A 39 -10.13 -14.86 -1.56
C VAL A 39 -9.96 -16.18 -2.28
N ASP A 40 -11.09 -16.83 -2.60
CA ASP A 40 -11.10 -18.00 -3.48
C ASP A 40 -11.24 -17.55 -4.94
N LEU A 41 -10.38 -18.08 -5.81
CA LEU A 41 -10.39 -17.80 -7.25
C LEU A 41 -10.73 -19.05 -8.04
N PRO A 42 -11.58 -18.97 -9.08
CA PRO A 42 -11.77 -20.08 -10.00
C PRO A 42 -10.44 -20.54 -10.61
N LEU A 43 -10.23 -21.85 -10.70
CA LEU A 43 -9.00 -22.45 -11.26
C LEU A 43 -8.68 -21.92 -12.66
N ALA A 44 -9.71 -21.69 -13.49
CA ALA A 44 -9.53 -21.14 -14.83
C ALA A 44 -8.94 -19.72 -14.80
N LEU A 45 -9.44 -18.87 -13.90
CA LEU A 45 -8.93 -17.50 -13.71
C LEU A 45 -7.50 -17.51 -13.17
N LEU A 46 -7.21 -18.36 -12.17
CA LEU A 46 -5.86 -18.46 -11.61
C LEU A 46 -4.83 -18.87 -12.68
N ARG A 47 -5.19 -19.78 -13.59
CA ARG A 47 -4.32 -20.18 -14.71
C ARG A 47 -4.04 -19.04 -15.70
N GLN A 48 -5.03 -18.19 -15.95
CA GLN A 48 -4.84 -16.99 -16.79
C GLN A 48 -3.88 -16.00 -16.09
N ILE A 49 -4.08 -15.76 -14.80
CA ILE A 49 -3.17 -14.92 -13.99
C ILE A 49 -1.74 -15.47 -14.03
N ASP A 50 -1.58 -16.79 -13.89
CA ASP A 50 -0.27 -17.44 -13.96
C ASP A 50 0.45 -17.25 -15.29
N ALA A 51 -0.29 -17.35 -16.40
CA ALA A 51 0.28 -17.13 -17.73
C ALA A 51 0.79 -15.68 -17.87
N GLU A 52 0.01 -14.70 -17.42
CA GLU A 52 0.41 -13.29 -17.45
C GLU A 52 1.58 -12.99 -16.51
N CYS A 53 1.58 -13.57 -15.30
CA CYS A 53 2.68 -13.44 -14.35
C CYS A 53 4.00 -13.95 -14.94
N ARG A 54 3.98 -15.09 -15.65
CA ARG A 54 5.16 -15.64 -16.34
C ARG A 54 5.59 -14.76 -17.51
N ARG A 55 4.64 -14.25 -18.29
CA ARG A 55 4.91 -13.40 -19.45
C ARG A 55 5.57 -12.08 -19.06
N VAL A 56 5.10 -11.47 -17.97
CA VAL A 56 5.59 -10.16 -17.50
C VAL A 56 6.76 -10.30 -16.51
N GLY A 57 6.93 -11.47 -15.88
CA GLY A 57 8.02 -11.72 -14.93
C GLY A 57 7.72 -11.18 -13.52
N VAL A 58 6.47 -11.31 -13.05
CA VAL A 58 6.04 -10.81 -11.73
C VAL A 58 5.33 -11.90 -10.92
N THR A 59 5.23 -11.70 -9.61
CA THR A 59 4.47 -12.61 -8.74
C THR A 59 2.96 -12.41 -8.89
N ARG A 60 2.17 -13.45 -8.58
CA ARG A 60 0.69 -13.35 -8.50
C ARG A 60 0.23 -12.18 -7.64
N GLN A 61 0.86 -11.98 -6.48
CA GLN A 61 0.49 -10.89 -5.57
C GLN A 61 0.77 -9.51 -6.17
N ALA A 62 1.92 -9.32 -6.82
CA ALA A 62 2.24 -8.06 -7.47
C ALA A 62 1.27 -7.77 -8.62
N TRP A 63 1.00 -8.78 -9.44
CA TRP A 63 0.07 -8.68 -10.56
C TRP A 63 -1.35 -8.36 -10.09
N ILE A 64 -1.89 -9.09 -9.10
CA ILE A 64 -3.23 -8.86 -8.56
C ILE A 64 -3.35 -7.46 -7.96
N LYS A 65 -2.34 -6.99 -7.21
CA LYS A 65 -2.35 -5.64 -6.64
C LYS A 65 -2.44 -4.58 -7.74
N LEU A 66 -1.63 -4.72 -8.79
CA LEU A 66 -1.63 -3.78 -9.91
C LEU A 66 -2.96 -3.78 -10.65
N ALA A 67 -3.50 -4.97 -10.95
CA ALA A 67 -4.79 -5.10 -11.65
C ALA A 67 -5.94 -4.48 -10.85
N LEU A 68 -5.97 -4.64 -9.52
CA LEU A 68 -6.97 -4.01 -8.66
C LEU A 68 -6.85 -2.49 -8.64
N ASP A 69 -5.63 -1.97 -8.48
CA ASP A 69 -5.35 -0.52 -8.50
C ASP A 69 -5.75 0.11 -9.84
N GLU A 70 -5.35 -0.51 -10.96
CA GLU A 70 -5.72 -0.06 -12.30
C GLU A 70 -7.23 -0.04 -12.50
N ARG A 71 -7.93 -1.11 -12.10
CA ARG A 71 -9.38 -1.20 -12.21
C ARG A 71 -10.09 -0.13 -11.38
N LEU A 72 -9.63 0.12 -10.16
CA LEU A 72 -10.18 1.17 -9.30
C LEU A 72 -9.95 2.56 -9.89
N ARG A 73 -8.75 2.84 -10.42
CA ARG A 73 -8.46 4.11 -11.12
C ARG A 73 -9.37 4.34 -12.31
N GLN A 74 -9.61 3.30 -13.12
CA GLN A 74 -10.53 3.39 -14.27
C GLN A 74 -11.96 3.72 -13.82
N ILE A 75 -12.44 3.08 -12.74
CA ILE A 75 -13.77 3.35 -12.18
C ILE A 75 -13.86 4.80 -11.66
N LEU A 76 -12.84 5.26 -10.93
CA LEU A 76 -12.79 6.63 -10.41
C LEU A 76 -12.70 7.68 -11.52
N ALA A 77 -11.94 7.41 -12.58
CA ALA A 77 -11.81 8.30 -13.73
C ALA A 77 -13.09 8.35 -14.59
N THR A 78 -13.92 7.30 -14.54
CA THR A 78 -15.15 7.18 -15.35
C THR A 78 -16.40 7.69 -14.61
N GLN A 79 -16.32 7.95 -13.30
CA GLN A 79 -17.42 8.58 -12.57
C GLN A 79 -17.46 10.08 -12.88
N PRO A 80 -18.56 10.61 -13.48
CA PRO A 80 -18.72 12.05 -13.58
C PRO A 80 -18.88 12.63 -12.18
N ALA A 81 -18.22 13.76 -11.92
CA ALA A 81 -18.36 14.49 -10.67
C ALA A 81 -19.80 15.04 -10.51
N HIS A 82 -20.72 14.27 -9.94
CA HIS A 82 -22.00 14.74 -9.42
C HIS A 82 -22.32 13.88 -8.19
N SER A 83 -22.48 14.43 -6.98
CA SER A 83 -23.46 15.45 -6.66
C SER A 83 -23.09 16.27 -5.41
N THR A 84 -22.58 17.49 -5.59
CA THR A 84 -22.94 18.60 -4.71
C THR A 84 -24.32 19.06 -5.16
N VAL A 85 -25.38 18.49 -4.58
CA VAL A 85 -26.67 19.17 -4.57
C VAL A 85 -26.79 19.79 -3.19
N ALA A 86 -26.90 21.11 -3.19
CA ALA A 86 -27.21 21.92 -2.04
C ALA A 86 -28.46 21.37 -1.32
N SER A 87 -28.41 21.39 0.01
CA SER A 87 -29.57 21.59 0.89
C SER A 87 -29.08 22.31 2.14
#